data_AF-A0A6L8DR84-F1
#
_entry.id   AF-A0A6L8DR84-F1
#
_cell.length_a   1.000
_cell.length_b   1.000
_cell.length_c   1.000
_cell.angle_alpha   90.00
_cell.angle_beta   90.00
_cell.angle_gamma   90.00
#
_symmetry.space_group_name_H-M   'P 1'
#
loop_
_entity.id
_entity.type
_entity.pdbx_description
1 polymer ?
#
loop_
_entity_poly.entity_id
_entity_poly.type
_entity_poly.pdbx_seq_one_letter_code
_entity_poly.pdbx_strand_id
1 'polypeptide(L)'
;MSDKKRRCRLLALAAIVGIWAGPAAAQDDDTRPAGVTLLGDTGLWFVPTAEVVRDGGVAASGHLTTFNRQQGLTAIQSMAGTFAFGVRDRVEVFGSIPFLTRIDRDVRPLFRPDNPPVGGVLPDFPFARRYFSGNAMGDVVVGAKVNLATERTRSPVAFAVRGWGRLATGDEDAGTTAGAPAGAVGLVLSKNLGIAEFGANADVVLRGDPSGIDVPNGLWWGVGLGVPVHGPLRAFGELLGRGDLGGATKLTEPLAGADGSLSGLSSSAGNPI
;
A
#
# COMPACT_ATOMS: atom_id res chain seq x y z
N MET A 1 18.76 23.73 -0.80
CA MET A 1 18.29 22.39 -0.37
C MET A 1 17.30 21.84 -1.39
N SER A 2 17.59 20.79 -2.15
CA SER A 2 18.50 20.78 -3.31
C SER A 2 17.73 20.10 -4.47
N ASP A 3 17.94 20.59 -5.69
CA ASP A 3 17.33 20.24 -7.00
C ASP A 3 17.21 18.72 -7.28
N LYS A 4 17.96 17.88 -6.54
CA LYS A 4 17.87 16.41 -6.56
C LYS A 4 16.48 15.84 -6.21
N LYS A 5 15.74 16.44 -5.26
CA LYS A 5 14.41 15.94 -4.87
C LYS A 5 13.34 16.15 -5.97
N ARG A 6 13.49 17.18 -6.81
CA ARG A 6 12.60 17.41 -7.96
C ARG A 6 12.91 16.46 -9.11
N ARG A 7 14.19 16.17 -9.36
CA ARG A 7 14.60 15.24 -10.42
C ARG A 7 14.17 13.78 -10.16
N CYS A 8 14.15 13.34 -8.90
CA CYS A 8 13.62 12.00 -8.54
C CYS A 8 12.10 11.88 -8.76
N ARG A 9 11.33 12.98 -8.57
CA ARG A 9 9.88 13.00 -8.80
C ARG A 9 9.52 13.00 -10.29
N LEU A 10 10.36 13.63 -11.14
CA LEU A 10 10.20 13.61 -12.60
C LEU A 10 10.64 12.29 -13.24
N LEU A 11 11.63 11.60 -12.66
CA LEU A 11 12.06 10.28 -13.14
C LEU A 11 11.01 9.17 -12.89
N ALA A 12 10.21 9.28 -11.82
CA ALA A 12 9.11 8.35 -11.56
C ALA A 12 7.99 8.44 -12.62
N LEU A 13 7.76 9.63 -13.20
CA LEU A 13 6.81 9.80 -14.31
C LEU A 13 7.39 9.32 -15.65
N ALA A 14 8.70 9.49 -15.85
CA ALA A 14 9.37 9.13 -17.11
C ALA A 14 9.66 7.62 -17.25
N ALA A 15 9.79 6.87 -16.15
CA ALA A 15 10.01 5.43 -16.18
C ALA A 15 8.79 4.62 -16.70
N ILE A 16 7.62 5.25 -16.83
CA ILE A 16 6.39 4.62 -17.35
C ILE A 16 6.38 4.55 -18.89
N VAL A 17 7.21 5.34 -19.59
CA VAL A 17 7.12 5.48 -21.07
C VAL A 17 8.12 4.57 -21.82
N GLY A 18 8.98 3.84 -21.11
CA GLY A 18 10.11 3.12 -21.70
C GLY A 18 10.01 1.59 -21.70
N ILE A 19 8.89 0.97 -22.07
CA ILE A 19 8.85 -0.48 -22.31
C ILE A 19 8.41 -0.78 -23.73
N TRP A 20 9.32 -1.46 -24.42
CA TRP A 20 9.40 -1.78 -25.84
C TRP A 20 8.17 -2.45 -26.48
N ALA A 21 7.93 -2.06 -27.73
CA ALA A 21 7.09 -2.72 -28.71
C ALA A 21 7.74 -4.05 -29.18
N GLY A 22 7.58 -5.11 -28.39
CA GLY A 22 7.74 -6.48 -28.87
C GLY A 22 6.44 -6.98 -29.54
N PRO A 23 6.50 -7.96 -30.46
CA PRO A 23 5.31 -8.51 -31.09
C PRO A 23 4.36 -9.08 -30.03
N ALA A 24 3.08 -8.72 -30.12
CA ALA A 24 2.03 -9.28 -29.27
C ALA A 24 1.74 -10.72 -29.72
N ALA A 25 2.29 -11.71 -29.01
CA ALA A 25 1.88 -13.10 -29.17
C ALA A 25 0.57 -13.31 -28.40
N ALA A 26 -0.44 -13.87 -29.07
CA ALA A 26 -1.63 -14.39 -28.39
C ALA A 26 -1.19 -15.48 -27.41
N GLN A 27 -1.64 -15.38 -26.15
CA GLN A 27 -1.32 -16.36 -25.11
C GLN A 27 -2.47 -17.35 -25.01
N ASP A 28 -2.13 -18.64 -24.96
CA ASP A 28 -3.10 -19.72 -24.72
C ASP A 28 -3.83 -19.50 -23.39
N ASP A 29 -5.08 -19.94 -23.33
CA ASP A 29 -6.08 -19.84 -22.25
C ASP A 29 -5.64 -20.44 -20.89
N ASP A 30 -4.37 -20.84 -20.75
CA ASP A 30 -3.83 -21.34 -19.49
C ASP A 30 -3.80 -20.23 -18.45
N THR A 31 -4.63 -20.41 -17.42
CA THR A 31 -4.89 -19.43 -16.37
C THR A 31 -3.60 -18.94 -15.72
N ARG A 32 -3.18 -17.71 -16.06
CA ARG A 32 -2.09 -17.01 -15.38
C ARG A 32 -2.37 -16.99 -13.87
N PRO A 33 -1.48 -17.49 -13.00
CA PRO A 33 -1.74 -17.55 -11.57
C PRO A 33 -1.99 -16.16 -10.99
N ALA A 34 -3.13 -16.00 -10.32
CA ALA A 34 -3.50 -14.77 -9.62
C ALA A 34 -2.82 -14.76 -8.24
N GLY A 35 -1.56 -14.31 -8.20
CA GLY A 35 -0.95 -13.87 -6.95
C GLY A 35 -1.78 -12.71 -6.38
N VAL A 36 -1.87 -12.59 -5.07
CA VAL A 36 -2.71 -11.58 -4.40
C VAL A 36 -1.82 -10.63 -3.61
N THR A 37 -1.95 -9.32 -3.85
CA THR A 37 -1.22 -8.30 -3.10
C THR A 37 -1.72 -8.21 -1.66
N LEU A 38 -1.02 -7.44 -0.82
CA LEU A 38 -1.46 -7.11 0.54
C LEU A 38 -2.85 -6.45 0.62
N LEU A 39 -3.26 -5.75 -0.45
CA LEU A 39 -4.56 -5.09 -0.51
C LEU A 39 -5.66 -6.01 -1.08
N GLY A 40 -5.28 -7.15 -1.66
CA GLY A 40 -6.19 -8.18 -2.14
C GLY A 40 -6.39 -8.26 -3.64
N ASP A 41 -5.86 -7.32 -4.42
CA ASP A 41 -5.96 -7.37 -5.88
C ASP A 41 -4.88 -8.28 -6.49
N THR A 42 -5.06 -8.66 -7.75
CA THR A 42 -4.10 -9.52 -8.46
C THR A 42 -2.76 -8.80 -8.66
N GLY A 43 -1.65 -9.47 -8.31
CA GLY A 43 -0.31 -8.94 -8.47
C GLY A 43 0.80 -9.77 -7.85
N LEU A 44 1.91 -9.08 -7.57
CA LEU A 44 2.97 -9.54 -6.67
C LEU A 44 2.55 -9.22 -5.22
N TRP A 45 3.46 -8.82 -4.33
CA TRP A 45 3.12 -8.59 -2.93
C TRP A 45 2.66 -7.16 -2.67
N PHE A 46 3.42 -6.17 -3.12
CA PHE A 46 3.06 -4.76 -3.06
C PHE A 46 2.60 -4.21 -4.41
N VAL A 47 3.12 -4.76 -5.50
CA VAL A 47 2.93 -4.26 -6.86
C VAL A 47 1.80 -5.03 -7.55
N PRO A 48 0.67 -4.38 -7.87
CA PRO A 48 -0.41 -5.01 -8.61
C PRO A 48 -0.02 -5.28 -10.07
N THR A 49 -0.67 -6.25 -10.71
CA THR A 49 -0.68 -6.39 -12.17
C THR A 49 -1.98 -5.83 -12.73
N ALA A 50 -1.95 -5.41 -14.00
CA ALA A 50 -3.13 -4.85 -14.66
C ALA A 50 -4.14 -5.92 -15.07
N GLU A 51 -3.72 -7.18 -15.15
CA GLU A 51 -4.62 -8.32 -15.36
C GLU A 51 -5.55 -8.50 -14.14
N VAL A 52 -6.74 -9.02 -14.43
CA VAL A 52 -7.80 -9.25 -13.43
C VAL A 52 -8.12 -10.74 -13.33
N VAL A 53 -8.66 -11.17 -12.19
CA VAL A 53 -9.29 -12.48 -12.09
C VAL A 53 -10.37 -12.63 -13.19
N ARG A 54 -10.44 -13.81 -13.81
CA ARG A 54 -11.47 -14.14 -14.82
C ARG A 54 -12.89 -13.99 -14.27
N ASP A 55 -13.87 -13.78 -15.15
CA ASP A 55 -15.27 -13.63 -14.76
C ASP A 55 -15.75 -14.78 -13.84
N GLY A 56 -16.38 -14.42 -12.73
CA GLY A 56 -16.83 -15.37 -11.70
C GLY A 56 -15.70 -16.07 -10.92
N GLY A 57 -14.44 -15.81 -11.25
CA GLY A 57 -13.29 -16.37 -10.56
C GLY A 57 -13.04 -15.68 -9.23
N VAL A 58 -12.39 -16.41 -8.31
CA VAL A 58 -11.99 -15.92 -7.00
C VAL A 58 -10.50 -16.18 -6.80
N ALA A 59 -9.80 -15.23 -6.19
CA ALA A 59 -8.48 -15.43 -5.61
C ALA A 59 -8.53 -14.98 -4.14
N ALA A 60 -7.80 -15.67 -3.26
CA ALA A 60 -7.73 -15.32 -1.85
C ALA A 60 -6.35 -15.66 -1.29
N SER A 61 -5.88 -14.90 -0.31
CA SER A 61 -4.65 -15.19 0.42
C SER A 61 -4.76 -14.81 1.89
N GLY A 62 -3.89 -15.39 2.71
CA GLY A 62 -3.70 -14.99 4.10
C GLY A 62 -2.25 -14.59 4.30
N HIS A 63 -2.01 -13.57 5.12
CA HIS A 63 -0.66 -13.13 5.39
C HIS A 63 -0.46 -12.66 6.83
N LEU A 64 0.79 -12.78 7.27
CA LEU A 64 1.31 -12.11 8.45
C LEU A 64 2.42 -11.17 7.98
N THR A 65 2.29 -9.89 8.30
CA THR A 65 3.27 -8.85 7.94
C THR A 65 3.74 -8.11 9.16
N THR A 66 5.00 -7.67 9.15
CA THR A 66 5.55 -6.72 10.12
C THR A 66 6.26 -5.59 9.37
N PHE A 67 5.84 -4.35 9.60
CA PHE A 67 6.48 -3.15 9.10
C PHE A 67 7.12 -2.38 10.24
N ASN A 68 8.42 -2.10 10.12
CA ASN A 68 9.15 -1.30 11.10
C ASN A 68 9.25 0.14 10.62
N ARG A 69 8.82 1.07 11.46
CA ARG A 69 8.90 2.52 11.22
C ARG A 69 9.93 3.12 12.16
N GLN A 70 10.76 4.02 11.63
CA GLN A 70 11.73 4.75 12.44
C GLN A 70 11.02 5.58 13.53
N GLN A 71 9.89 6.16 13.16
CA GLN A 71 9.08 6.97 14.05
C GLN A 71 8.41 6.10 15.12
N GLY A 72 8.73 6.40 16.38
CA GLY A 72 8.35 5.62 17.54
C GLY A 72 9.16 4.35 17.76
N LEU A 73 10.17 4.07 16.91
CA LEU A 73 10.75 2.72 16.74
C LEU A 73 9.62 1.69 16.70
N THR A 74 8.67 1.92 15.78
CA THR A 74 7.37 1.25 15.83
C THR A 74 7.38 0.01 14.95
N ALA A 75 7.05 -1.14 15.52
CA ALA A 75 6.74 -2.35 14.77
C ALA A 75 5.21 -2.48 14.62
N ILE A 76 4.73 -2.51 13.38
CA ILE A 76 3.32 -2.67 13.03
C ILE A 76 3.17 -4.06 12.43
N GLN A 77 2.56 -4.97 13.18
CA GLN A 77 2.31 -6.33 12.75
C GLN A 77 0.83 -6.53 12.46
N SER A 78 0.50 -7.22 11.37
CA SER A 78 -0.89 -7.53 11.00
C SER A 78 -1.03 -8.95 10.47
N MET A 79 -2.11 -9.63 10.88
CA MET A 79 -2.62 -10.83 10.25
C MET A 79 -3.90 -10.49 9.49
N ALA A 80 -3.93 -10.78 8.20
CA ALA A 80 -5.06 -10.44 7.36
C ALA A 80 -5.41 -11.54 6.36
N GLY A 81 -6.70 -11.60 6.03
CA GLY A 81 -7.22 -12.35 4.88
C GLY A 81 -7.54 -11.37 3.75
N THR A 82 -7.26 -11.77 2.52
CA THR A 82 -7.51 -10.98 1.33
C THR A 82 -8.32 -11.77 0.31
N PHE A 83 -9.00 -11.05 -0.58
CA PHE A 83 -9.76 -11.65 -1.66
C PHE A 83 -9.82 -10.74 -2.89
N ALA A 84 -9.99 -11.36 -4.05
CA ALA A 84 -10.34 -10.75 -5.32
C ALA A 84 -11.42 -11.57 -6.03
N PHE A 85 -12.34 -10.87 -6.70
CA PHE A 85 -13.40 -11.45 -7.50
C PHE A 85 -13.45 -10.79 -8.88
N GLY A 86 -13.42 -11.61 -9.92
CA GLY A 86 -13.47 -11.15 -11.31
C GLY A 86 -14.90 -10.96 -11.81
N VAL A 87 -15.13 -9.87 -12.53
CA VAL A 87 -16.42 -9.49 -13.13
C VAL A 87 -16.22 -9.15 -14.60
N ARG A 88 -16.87 -9.93 -15.47
CA ARG A 88 -16.92 -9.79 -16.93
C ARG A 88 -15.54 -9.63 -17.58
N ASP A 89 -14.53 -10.31 -17.05
CA ASP A 89 -13.13 -10.26 -17.51
C ASP A 89 -12.54 -8.84 -17.64
N ARG A 90 -13.12 -7.86 -16.93
CA ARG A 90 -12.73 -6.45 -17.03
C ARG A 90 -12.57 -5.76 -15.70
N VAL A 91 -13.32 -6.20 -14.69
CA VAL A 91 -13.29 -5.60 -13.36
C VAL A 91 -12.88 -6.65 -12.35
N GLU A 92 -12.04 -6.25 -11.41
CA GLU A 92 -11.72 -7.02 -10.22
C GLU A 92 -12.15 -6.22 -9.01
N VAL A 93 -12.99 -6.80 -8.17
CA VAL A 93 -13.33 -6.26 -6.85
C VAL A 93 -12.48 -7.00 -5.83
N PHE A 94 -11.85 -6.27 -4.91
CA PHE A 94 -10.90 -6.85 -3.98
C PHE A 94 -10.99 -6.24 -2.59
N GLY A 95 -10.40 -6.91 -1.61
CA GLY A 95 -10.28 -6.39 -0.27
C GLY A 95 -9.27 -7.11 0.61
N SER A 96 -8.96 -6.48 1.74
CA SER A 96 -8.04 -6.96 2.77
C SER A 96 -8.64 -6.68 4.14
N ILE A 97 -8.76 -7.72 4.96
CA ILE A 97 -9.41 -7.71 6.26
C ILE A 97 -8.37 -8.10 7.32
N PRO A 98 -7.74 -7.11 7.99
CA PRO A 98 -6.84 -7.37 9.10
C PRO A 98 -7.65 -7.72 10.36
N PHE A 99 -7.76 -9.01 10.66
CA PHE A 99 -8.44 -9.50 11.85
C PHE A 99 -7.59 -9.37 13.13
N LEU A 100 -6.28 -9.16 12.99
CA LEU A 100 -5.38 -8.82 14.09
C LEU A 100 -4.34 -7.81 13.61
N THR A 101 -4.21 -6.71 14.33
CA THR A 101 -3.17 -5.68 14.21
C THR A 101 -2.58 -5.44 15.58
N ARG A 102 -1.25 -5.32 15.62
CA ARG A 102 -0.44 -5.13 16.81
C ARG A 102 0.60 -4.07 16.53
N ILE A 103 0.66 -3.06 17.39
CA ILE A 103 1.61 -1.96 17.31
C ILE A 103 2.45 -1.97 18.58
N ASP A 104 3.75 -2.09 18.39
CA ASP A 104 4.75 -2.01 19.46
C ASP A 104 5.63 -0.79 19.23
N ARG A 105 5.79 0.06 20.24
CA ARG A 105 6.58 1.29 20.22
C ARG A 105 7.69 1.17 21.25
N ASP A 106 8.93 1.07 20.80
CA ASP A 106 10.08 0.85 21.66
C ASP A 106 10.74 2.12 22.18
N VAL A 107 10.40 3.29 21.64
CA VAL A 107 10.95 4.56 22.14
C VAL A 107 10.48 4.85 23.57
N ARG A 108 11.37 5.39 24.42
CA ARG A 108 11.09 5.84 25.79
C ARG A 108 11.69 7.25 25.97
N PRO A 109 10.89 8.30 26.29
CA PRO A 109 9.42 8.34 26.35
C PRO A 109 8.75 8.13 24.96
N LEU A 110 7.45 7.80 24.93
CA LEU A 110 6.67 7.55 23.71
C LEU A 110 6.76 8.69 22.71
N PHE A 111 6.55 9.90 23.21
CA PHE A 111 6.61 11.12 22.45
C PHE A 111 7.84 11.94 22.79
N ARG A 112 8.55 12.36 21.74
CA ARG A 112 9.76 13.19 21.80
C ARG A 112 9.59 14.40 20.89
N PRO A 113 9.02 15.50 21.39
CA PRO A 113 8.79 16.69 20.58
C PRO A 113 10.11 17.34 20.12
N ASP A 114 11.20 17.10 20.86
CA ASP A 114 12.57 17.49 20.52
C ASP A 114 13.18 16.66 19.39
N ASN A 115 12.66 15.44 19.16
CA ASN A 115 13.10 14.54 18.09
C ASN A 115 11.91 13.79 17.42
N PRO A 116 11.07 14.49 16.65
CA PRO A 116 9.87 13.90 16.03
C PRO A 116 10.14 12.70 15.10
N PRO A 117 11.26 12.61 14.36
CA PRO A 117 11.56 11.41 13.57
C PRO A 117 11.71 10.12 14.39
N VAL A 118 11.96 10.23 15.71
CA VAL A 118 12.13 9.07 16.61
C VAL A 118 10.95 8.91 17.56
N GLY A 119 10.33 9.99 18.04
CA GLY A 119 9.19 9.93 18.98
C GLY A 119 7.98 10.71 18.50
N GLY A 120 7.69 10.73 17.19
CA GLY A 120 6.57 11.46 16.63
C GLY A 120 5.27 10.65 16.53
N VAL A 121 4.28 11.24 15.85
CA VAL A 121 2.96 10.64 15.56
C VAL A 121 2.92 9.99 14.18
N LEU A 122 2.57 8.71 14.11
CA LEU A 122 2.48 7.99 12.83
C LEU A 122 1.23 8.45 12.05
N PRO A 123 1.36 8.85 10.77
CA PRO A 123 0.21 9.30 9.97
C PRO A 123 -0.90 8.25 9.83
N ASP A 124 -0.51 6.98 9.63
CA ASP A 124 -1.45 5.88 9.41
C ASP A 124 -2.01 5.31 10.73
N PHE A 125 -1.41 5.64 11.87
CA PHE A 125 -1.77 5.15 13.21
C PHE A 125 -1.53 6.24 14.28
N PRO A 126 -2.19 7.41 14.19
CA PRO A 126 -1.88 8.54 15.05
C PRO A 126 -2.28 8.28 16.52
N PHE A 127 -3.24 7.38 16.74
CA PHE A 127 -3.74 6.99 18.05
C PHE A 127 -2.91 5.91 18.75
N ALA A 128 -1.79 5.46 18.16
CA ALA A 128 -0.82 4.57 18.80
C ALA A 128 -0.05 5.28 19.93
N ARG A 129 -0.76 5.55 21.03
CA ARG A 129 -0.34 6.32 22.21
C ARG A 129 0.07 5.44 23.39
N ARG A 130 0.23 4.13 23.17
CA ARG A 130 0.70 3.15 24.14
C ARG A 130 1.99 2.52 23.64
N TYR A 131 2.77 1.95 24.54
CA TYR A 131 3.94 1.14 24.16
C TYR A 131 3.53 -0.10 23.37
N PHE A 132 2.42 -0.71 23.73
CA PHE A 132 1.92 -1.90 23.07
C PHE A 132 0.40 -1.81 22.95
N SER A 133 -0.13 -2.01 21.75
CA SER A 133 -1.58 -1.96 21.50
C SER A 133 -2.33 -3.19 22.01
N GLY A 134 -1.63 -4.31 22.24
CA GLY A 134 -2.29 -5.61 22.30
C GLY A 134 -2.70 -6.10 20.91
N ASN A 135 -3.68 -6.99 20.87
CA ASN A 135 -4.27 -7.50 19.63
C ASN A 135 -5.63 -6.85 19.45
N ALA A 136 -5.80 -6.05 18.39
CA ALA A 136 -7.06 -5.45 18.02
C ALA A 136 -7.27 -5.54 16.51
N MET A 137 -8.50 -5.33 16.04
CA MET A 137 -8.79 -5.32 14.61
C MET A 137 -8.11 -4.12 13.93
N GLY A 138 -7.71 -4.28 12.67
CA GLY A 138 -7.20 -3.18 11.85
C GLY A 138 -8.26 -2.56 10.95
N ASP A 139 -7.81 -1.59 10.16
CA ASP A 139 -8.65 -0.97 9.14
C ASP A 139 -8.84 -1.86 7.90
N VAL A 140 -10.10 -2.10 7.53
CA VAL A 140 -10.48 -2.87 6.35
C VAL A 140 -10.20 -2.07 5.08
N VAL A 141 -9.66 -2.74 4.06
CA VAL A 141 -9.49 -2.17 2.73
C VAL A 141 -10.43 -2.86 1.75
N VAL A 142 -11.07 -2.06 0.91
CA VAL A 142 -11.86 -2.52 -0.24
C VAL A 142 -11.47 -1.74 -1.48
N GLY A 143 -11.58 -2.33 -2.66
CA GLY A 143 -11.22 -1.65 -3.88
C GLY A 143 -11.73 -2.33 -5.14
N ALA A 144 -11.47 -1.65 -6.26
CA ALA A 144 -11.77 -2.15 -7.59
C ALA A 144 -10.64 -1.79 -8.56
N LYS A 145 -10.40 -2.69 -9.52
CA LYS A 145 -9.44 -2.50 -10.61
C LYS A 145 -10.15 -2.77 -11.93
N VAL A 146 -10.07 -1.81 -12.85
CA VAL A 146 -10.69 -1.89 -14.17
C VAL A 146 -9.59 -2.06 -15.20
N ASN A 147 -9.53 -3.24 -15.82
CA ASN A 147 -8.64 -3.53 -16.93
C ASN A 147 -9.12 -2.80 -18.20
N LEU A 148 -8.26 -1.94 -18.72
CA LEU A 148 -8.52 -1.15 -19.93
C LEU A 148 -7.86 -1.78 -21.16
N ALA A 149 -6.71 -2.43 -20.97
CA ALA A 149 -6.04 -3.23 -21.98
C ALA A 149 -5.49 -4.51 -21.33
N THR A 150 -5.65 -5.64 -21.99
CA THR A 150 -5.19 -6.95 -21.52
C THR A 150 -4.39 -7.66 -22.60
N GLU A 151 -3.37 -8.40 -22.17
CA GLU A 151 -2.62 -9.28 -23.06
C GLU A 151 -3.49 -10.44 -23.57
N ARG A 152 -4.55 -10.82 -22.82
CA ARG A 152 -5.53 -11.85 -23.25
C ARG A 152 -6.19 -11.52 -24.58
N THR A 153 -6.40 -10.23 -24.87
CA THR A 153 -6.96 -9.77 -26.16
C THR A 153 -5.89 -9.18 -27.08
N ARG A 154 -4.63 -9.63 -26.96
CA ARG A 154 -3.48 -9.25 -27.80
C ARG A 154 -3.03 -7.79 -27.65
N SER A 155 -3.28 -7.16 -26.51
CA SER A 155 -2.63 -5.87 -26.21
C SER A 155 -1.13 -6.12 -25.96
N PRO A 156 -0.22 -5.26 -26.43
CA PRO A 156 1.23 -5.46 -26.24
C PRO A 156 1.69 -5.30 -24.77
N VAL A 157 0.82 -4.72 -23.94
CA VAL A 157 0.98 -4.50 -22.51
C VAL A 157 -0.41 -4.47 -21.88
N ALA A 158 -0.53 -4.94 -20.64
CA ALA A 158 -1.76 -4.80 -19.88
C ALA A 158 -1.76 -3.47 -19.11
N PHE A 159 -2.92 -2.82 -19.07
CA PHE A 159 -3.12 -1.52 -18.43
C PHE A 159 -4.47 -1.47 -17.70
N ALA A 160 -4.47 -0.91 -16.50
CA ALA A 160 -5.66 -0.77 -15.67
C ALA A 160 -5.67 0.54 -14.88
N VAL A 161 -6.88 0.97 -14.51
CA VAL A 161 -7.10 1.96 -13.46
C VAL A 161 -7.50 1.22 -12.19
N ARG A 162 -6.89 1.60 -11.07
CA ARG A 162 -7.13 0.96 -9.77
C ARG A 162 -7.56 2.01 -8.77
N GLY A 163 -8.59 1.69 -7.98
CA GLY A 163 -9.02 2.48 -6.84
C GLY A 163 -9.18 1.59 -5.60
N TRP A 164 -8.83 2.11 -4.43
CA TRP A 164 -9.10 1.45 -3.16
C TRP A 164 -9.41 2.47 -2.07
N GLY A 165 -10.14 2.01 -1.06
CA GLY A 165 -10.48 2.75 0.15
C GLY A 165 -10.16 1.92 1.38
N ARG A 166 -9.53 2.54 2.35
CA ARG A 166 -9.34 2.06 3.71
C ARG A 166 -10.41 2.69 4.60
N LEU A 167 -11.17 1.84 5.26
CA LEU A 167 -12.23 2.21 6.19
C LEU A 167 -11.65 2.28 7.60
N ALA A 168 -12.02 3.30 8.38
CA ALA A 168 -11.61 3.44 9.77
C ALA A 168 -12.39 2.47 10.68
N THR A 169 -12.13 1.17 10.52
CA THR A 169 -12.80 0.07 11.25
C THR A 169 -11.96 -0.49 12.38
N GLY A 170 -10.68 -0.13 12.46
CA GLY A 170 -9.82 -0.53 13.57
C GLY A 170 -10.18 0.17 14.88
N ASP A 171 -9.45 -0.17 15.93
CA ASP A 171 -9.72 0.27 17.29
C ASP A 171 -8.90 1.53 17.63
N GLU A 172 -9.58 2.65 17.89
CA GLU A 172 -8.95 3.93 18.25
C GLU A 172 -8.27 3.88 19.63
N ASP A 173 -8.85 3.15 20.59
CA ASP A 173 -8.32 3.03 21.94
C ASP A 173 -7.03 2.20 21.98
N ALA A 174 -6.98 1.15 21.16
CA ALA A 174 -5.78 0.36 20.90
C ALA A 174 -4.79 1.07 19.98
N GLY A 175 -5.27 2.01 19.16
CA GLY A 175 -4.49 2.78 18.20
C GLY A 175 -4.23 2.07 16.87
N THR A 176 -5.01 1.04 16.53
CA THR A 176 -4.84 0.20 15.33
C THR A 176 -5.57 0.73 14.09
N THR A 177 -6.00 2.00 14.14
CA THR A 177 -6.68 2.72 13.06
C THR A 177 -6.09 4.11 12.85
N ALA A 178 -6.32 4.68 11.67
CA ALA A 178 -6.12 6.12 11.48
C ALA A 178 -7.27 6.98 12.05
N GLY A 179 -8.43 6.40 12.38
CA GLY A 179 -9.64 7.12 12.82
C GLY A 179 -10.25 8.04 11.74
N ALA A 180 -9.79 7.91 10.50
CA ALA A 180 -10.39 8.55 9.33
C ALA A 180 -10.22 7.66 8.09
N PRO A 181 -11.20 7.65 7.17
CA PRO A 181 -11.07 6.91 5.92
C PRO A 181 -9.95 7.51 5.05
N ALA A 182 -9.31 6.65 4.27
CA ALA A 182 -8.33 7.05 3.26
C ALA A 182 -8.56 6.22 1.99
N GLY A 183 -7.92 6.59 0.89
CA GLY A 183 -7.99 5.81 -0.33
C GLY A 183 -6.95 6.24 -1.33
N ALA A 184 -6.91 5.56 -2.46
CA ALA A 184 -6.09 5.97 -3.58
C ALA A 184 -6.77 5.66 -4.91
N VAL A 185 -6.36 6.43 -5.93
CA VAL A 185 -6.64 6.14 -7.33
C VAL A 185 -5.33 6.20 -8.09
N GLY A 186 -5.11 5.24 -8.96
CA GLY A 186 -3.86 5.13 -9.70
C GLY A 186 -3.94 4.28 -10.95
N LEU A 187 -2.79 4.18 -11.58
CA LEU A 187 -2.58 3.43 -12.80
C LEU A 187 -1.75 2.20 -12.51
N VAL A 188 -2.07 1.11 -13.20
CA VAL A 188 -1.35 -0.16 -13.13
C VAL A 188 -0.99 -0.60 -14.53
N LEU A 189 0.26 -1.05 -14.70
CA LEU A 189 0.78 -1.62 -15.93
C LEU A 189 1.37 -2.99 -15.61
N SER A 190 1.22 -3.96 -16.51
CA SER A 190 1.94 -5.23 -16.38
C SER A 190 2.26 -5.85 -17.72
N LYS A 191 3.26 -6.72 -17.74
CA LYS A 191 3.68 -7.43 -18.93
C LYS A 191 4.16 -8.84 -18.61
N ASN A 192 3.67 -9.81 -19.36
CA ASN A 192 4.24 -11.14 -19.41
C ASN A 192 5.52 -11.12 -20.26
N LEU A 193 6.61 -11.62 -19.70
CA LEU A 193 7.92 -11.75 -20.35
C LEU A 193 8.30 -13.23 -20.56
N GLY A 194 7.29 -14.10 -20.72
CA GLY A 194 7.44 -15.54 -20.86
C GLY A 194 7.52 -16.22 -19.50
N ILE A 195 8.74 -16.31 -18.94
CA ILE A 195 8.95 -16.92 -17.62
C ILE A 195 8.77 -15.93 -16.46
N ALA A 196 8.74 -14.63 -16.77
CA ALA A 196 8.71 -13.56 -15.78
C ALA A 196 7.46 -12.68 -15.94
N GLU A 197 6.98 -12.16 -14.82
CA GLU A 197 5.93 -11.17 -14.75
C GLU A 197 6.50 -9.83 -14.35
N PHE A 198 6.29 -8.80 -15.17
CA PHE A 198 6.56 -7.42 -14.82
C PHE A 198 5.29 -6.72 -14.36
N GLY A 199 5.37 -5.95 -13.27
CA GLY A 199 4.31 -5.07 -12.80
C GLY A 199 4.85 -3.69 -12.44
N ALA A 200 4.01 -2.67 -12.62
CA ALA A 200 4.27 -1.31 -12.16
C ALA A 200 2.99 -0.60 -11.79
N ASN A 201 3.03 0.27 -10.78
CA ASN A 201 1.91 1.12 -10.40
C ASN A 201 2.34 2.51 -9.93
N ALA A 202 1.41 3.46 -10.01
CA ALA A 202 1.50 4.76 -9.39
C ALA A 202 0.12 5.23 -8.93
N ASP A 203 -0.01 5.52 -7.63
CA ASP A 203 -1.26 5.84 -6.96
C ASP A 203 -1.17 7.20 -6.26
N VAL A 204 -2.17 8.05 -6.48
CA VAL A 204 -2.39 9.27 -5.67
C VAL A 204 -3.24 8.87 -4.47
N VAL A 205 -2.69 9.05 -3.28
CA VAL A 205 -3.31 8.68 -2.00
C VAL A 205 -3.96 9.90 -1.38
N LEU A 206 -5.25 9.80 -1.12
CA LEU A 206 -6.06 10.79 -0.43
C LEU A 206 -6.33 10.29 0.98
N ARG A 207 -5.88 11.03 1.99
CA ARG A 207 -6.08 10.69 3.40
C ARG A 207 -7.11 11.63 3.99
N GLY A 208 -8.07 11.09 4.72
CA GLY A 208 -8.94 11.87 5.59
C GLY A 208 -8.22 12.29 6.85
N ASP A 209 -8.66 13.40 7.42
CA ASP A 209 -8.13 13.96 8.65
C ASP A 209 -8.94 13.45 9.84
N PRO A 210 -8.34 12.72 10.79
CA PRO A 210 -8.97 12.47 12.08
C PRO A 210 -9.07 13.76 12.88
N SER A 211 -9.97 13.80 13.86
CA SER A 211 -10.22 15.01 14.65
C SER A 211 -8.94 15.60 15.25
N GLY A 212 -8.63 16.85 14.90
CA GLY A 212 -7.48 17.59 15.40
C GLY A 212 -6.13 17.22 14.76
N ILE A 213 -6.11 16.42 13.68
CA ILE A 213 -4.89 15.95 13.04
C ILE A 213 -5.01 16.10 11.51
N ASP A 214 -4.17 16.95 10.92
CA ASP A 214 -4.03 17.13 9.47
C ASP A 214 -2.97 16.16 8.94
N VAL A 215 -3.39 15.24 8.07
CA VAL A 215 -2.55 14.19 7.51
C VAL A 215 -2.28 14.48 6.02
N PRO A 216 -1.02 14.60 5.60
CA PRO A 216 -0.74 14.94 4.21
C PRO A 216 -1.15 13.80 3.27
N ASN A 217 -1.71 14.16 2.11
CA ASN A 217 -1.90 13.24 0.98
C ASN A 217 -0.56 12.68 0.48
N GLY A 218 -0.60 11.59 -0.29
CA GLY A 218 0.58 10.85 -0.70
C GLY A 218 0.63 10.52 -2.20
N LEU A 219 1.83 10.16 -2.65
CA LEU A 219 2.08 9.50 -3.93
C LEU A 219 2.83 8.20 -3.64
N TRP A 220 2.24 7.07 -4.03
CA TRP A 220 2.84 5.75 -3.90
C TRP A 220 3.13 5.20 -5.29
N TRP A 221 4.25 4.50 -5.46
CA TRP A 221 4.60 3.83 -6.69
C TRP A 221 5.38 2.56 -6.41
N GLY A 222 5.35 1.63 -7.35
CA GLY A 222 6.07 0.39 -7.27
C GLY A 222 6.41 -0.15 -8.64
N VAL A 223 7.51 -0.88 -8.73
CA VAL A 223 7.88 -1.71 -9.89
C VAL A 223 8.35 -3.06 -9.38
N GLY A 224 8.02 -4.13 -10.07
CA GLY A 224 8.35 -5.48 -9.62
C GLY A 224 8.50 -6.48 -10.75
N LEU A 225 9.25 -7.53 -10.45
CA LEU A 225 9.44 -8.69 -11.32
C LEU A 225 9.23 -9.98 -10.51
N GLY A 226 8.45 -10.92 -11.03
CA GLY A 226 8.23 -12.23 -10.41
C GLY A 226 8.50 -13.38 -11.37
N VAL A 227 9.16 -14.45 -10.89
CA VAL A 227 9.59 -15.64 -11.64
C VAL A 227 9.50 -16.92 -10.81
N PRO A 228 9.13 -18.08 -11.38
CA PRO A 228 8.45 -18.21 -12.66
C PRO A 228 7.00 -17.69 -12.60
N VAL A 229 6.39 -17.43 -13.77
CA VAL A 229 4.94 -17.10 -13.87
C VAL A 229 4.07 -18.29 -13.44
N HIS A 230 4.51 -19.52 -13.74
CA HIS A 230 3.80 -20.76 -13.44
C HIS A 230 4.62 -21.67 -12.52
N GLY A 231 3.93 -22.42 -11.67
CA GLY A 231 4.52 -23.42 -10.78
C GLY A 231 4.16 -23.22 -9.31
N PRO A 232 4.56 -24.15 -8.45
CA PRO A 232 4.23 -24.11 -7.02
C PRO A 232 5.06 -23.09 -6.22
N LEU A 233 6.18 -22.62 -6.78
CA LEU A 233 7.08 -21.67 -6.16
C LEU A 233 7.26 -20.47 -7.07
N ARG A 234 7.20 -19.27 -6.49
CA ARG A 234 7.43 -18.00 -7.18
C ARG A 234 8.30 -17.11 -6.32
N ALA A 235 9.40 -16.64 -6.88
CA ALA A 235 10.24 -15.60 -6.33
C ALA A 235 9.88 -14.25 -6.97
N PHE A 236 10.01 -13.17 -6.24
CA PHE A 236 9.82 -11.83 -6.79
C PHE A 236 10.68 -10.81 -6.07
N GLY A 237 10.97 -9.71 -6.76
CA GLY A 237 11.62 -8.54 -6.22
C GLY A 237 10.83 -7.29 -6.59
N GLU A 238 10.69 -6.38 -5.64
CA GLU A 238 9.91 -5.15 -5.79
C GLU A 238 10.71 -3.95 -5.28
N LEU A 239 10.66 -2.86 -6.05
CA LEU A 239 11.15 -1.55 -5.64
C LEU A 239 9.94 -0.64 -5.41
N LEU A 240 9.88 -0.04 -4.23
CA LEU A 240 8.74 0.73 -3.77
C LEU A 240 9.19 2.15 -3.44
N GLY A 241 8.33 3.12 -3.74
CA GLY A 241 8.49 4.47 -3.28
C GLY A 241 7.19 5.06 -2.80
N ARG A 242 7.29 5.81 -1.71
CA ARG A 242 6.18 6.56 -1.14
C ARG A 242 6.68 7.96 -0.84
N GLY A 243 5.80 8.96 -0.93
CA GLY A 243 6.13 10.33 -0.56
C GLY A 243 4.90 11.14 -0.26
N ASP A 244 5.02 12.02 0.73
CA ASP A 244 3.93 12.92 1.11
C ASP A 244 3.93 14.19 0.25
N LEU A 245 2.73 14.58 -0.19
CA LEU A 245 2.46 15.73 -1.04
C LEU A 245 2.25 17.02 -0.22
N GLY A 246 1.87 16.90 1.06
CA GLY A 246 1.63 18.02 2.00
C GLY A 246 2.73 18.25 3.05
N GLY A 247 3.76 17.40 3.10
CA GLY A 247 4.87 17.55 4.05
C GLY A 247 4.67 16.74 5.33
N ALA A 248 4.45 17.42 6.46
CA ALA A 248 4.36 16.82 7.79
C ALA A 248 2.92 16.68 8.27
N THR A 249 2.66 15.68 9.12
CA THR A 249 1.41 15.57 9.87
C THR A 249 1.37 16.65 10.94
N LYS A 250 0.25 17.36 11.05
CA LYS A 250 0.08 18.45 12.01
C LYS A 250 -1.03 18.12 12.98
N LEU A 251 -0.89 18.61 14.21
CA LEU A 251 -1.86 18.42 15.26
C LEU A 251 -2.29 19.79 15.80
N THR A 252 -3.58 19.94 16.12
CA THR A 252 -4.10 21.14 16.77
C THR A 252 -3.70 21.19 18.25
N GLU A 253 -3.59 20.03 18.88
CA GLU A 253 -3.18 19.85 20.27
C GLU A 253 -2.20 18.67 20.41
N PRO A 254 -1.31 18.67 21.41
CA PRO A 254 -0.43 17.53 21.67
C PRO A 254 -1.22 16.27 22.04
N LEU A 255 -0.86 15.13 21.45
CA LEU A 255 -1.35 13.83 21.93
C LEU A 255 -0.59 13.43 23.18
N ALA A 256 -1.33 13.02 24.20
CA ALA A 256 -0.77 12.44 25.42
C ALA A 256 -0.56 10.93 25.24
N GLY A 257 0.68 10.49 25.46
CA GLY A 257 1.06 9.09 25.59
C GLY A 257 0.63 8.51 26.93
N ALA A 258 0.54 7.18 27.01
CA ALA A 258 0.23 6.47 28.25
C ALA A 258 1.28 6.66 29.36
N ASP A 259 2.47 7.14 29.00
CA ASP A 259 3.55 7.50 29.91
C ASP A 259 3.55 8.99 30.32
N GLY A 260 2.52 9.75 29.92
CA GLY A 260 2.39 11.19 30.17
C GLY A 260 3.21 12.08 29.24
N SER A 261 3.97 11.51 28.30
CA SER A 261 4.68 12.30 27.29
C SER A 261 3.72 12.98 26.31
N LEU A 262 4.11 14.13 25.78
CA LEU A 262 3.30 14.91 24.84
C LEU A 262 3.94 14.94 23.46
N SER A 263 3.15 14.70 22.42
CA SER A 263 3.62 14.85 21.04
C SER A 263 3.97 16.30 20.70
N GLY A 264 4.82 16.49 19.69
CA GLY A 264 4.89 17.77 19.00
C GLY A 264 3.58 18.06 18.25
N LEU A 265 3.37 19.31 17.85
CA LEU A 265 2.27 19.71 16.97
C LEU A 265 2.54 19.45 15.48
N SER A 266 3.74 18.97 15.16
CA SER A 266 4.16 18.63 13.81
C SER A 266 5.09 17.44 13.83
N SER A 267 4.86 16.51 12.91
CA SER A 267 5.65 15.30 12.76
C SER A 267 5.89 14.98 11.29
N SER A 268 7.12 15.11 10.84
CA SER A 268 7.51 14.66 9.50
C SER A 268 7.73 13.15 9.52
N ALA A 269 7.11 12.42 8.60
CA ALA A 269 7.36 10.99 8.45
C ALA A 269 8.85 10.72 8.14
N GLY A 270 9.53 10.06 9.08
CA GLY A 270 10.89 9.59 8.91
C GLY A 270 10.89 8.28 8.13
N ASN A 271 11.09 8.38 6.82
CA ASN A 271 11.20 7.27 5.86
C ASN A 271 9.89 6.44 5.66
N PRO A 272 9.25 6.50 4.47
CA PRO A 272 7.88 6.02 4.31
C PRO A 272 7.73 4.52 3.98
N ILE A 273 8.78 3.71 4.11
CA ILE A 273 8.73 2.26 3.84
C ILE A 273 8.15 1.51 5.03
#